data_AF-A0A3S4SJH4-F1
#
_entry.id   AF-A0A3S4SJH4-F1
#
_cell.length_a   1.000
_cell.length_b   1.000
_cell.length_c   1.000
_cell.angle_alpha   90.00
_cell.angle_beta   90.00
_cell.angle_gamma   90.00
#
_symmetry.space_group_name_H-M   'P 1'
#
loop_
_entity.id
_entity.type
_entity.pdbx_description
1 polymer ?
#
loop_
_entity_poly.entity_id
_entity_poly.type
_entity_poly.pdbx_seq_one_letter_code
_entity_poly.pdbx_strand_id
1 'polypeptide(L)'
;MSDLRVGVAYPNPPFNAIPGQTGLDIEVMTALAAAIGERAEFITFEGADFDGIFDRLDAGDYDCVIAGTTVTPERQRRARFLPAYLISGQALAVDTSRLPHVHSVDDLAGLTVGVQRGNTSEAVADGLVADGKAARVRVYEYGAVSTAIADLVAGGCDAMLALAPVLAELVRAAHRVSPGVAVVQRGLSVEEIAVAVNPGDQALLARLQVAQAELEDNGTLQRIRRKWLGNPYVDQSVGML
;
A
#
# COMPACT_ATOMS: atom_id res chain seq x y z
N MET A 1 5.16 18.61 -24.26
CA MET A 1 5.57 17.90 -23.03
C MET A 1 5.38 16.43 -23.33
N SER A 2 6.37 15.58 -23.06
CA SER A 2 6.18 14.13 -23.13
C SER A 2 5.33 13.67 -21.94
N ASP A 3 4.64 12.56 -22.12
CA ASP A 3 3.87 11.91 -21.06
C ASP A 3 4.70 10.78 -20.46
N LEU A 4 4.80 10.76 -19.13
CA LEU A 4 5.39 9.69 -18.34
C LEU A 4 4.27 8.72 -17.97
N ARG A 5 4.34 7.47 -18.44
CA ARG A 5 3.30 6.46 -18.22
C ARG A 5 3.52 5.81 -16.86
N VAL A 6 2.50 5.86 -16.02
CA VAL A 6 2.55 5.45 -14.62
C VAL A 6 1.54 4.35 -14.37
N GLY A 7 2.02 3.14 -14.07
CA GLY A 7 1.18 2.04 -13.59
C GLY A 7 0.64 2.33 -12.20
N VAL A 8 -0.68 2.24 -12.05
CA VAL A 8 -1.41 2.38 -10.78
C VAL A 8 -2.42 1.25 -10.63
N ALA A 9 -2.71 0.82 -9.41
CA ALA A 9 -3.67 -0.24 -9.16
C ALA A 9 -4.70 0.20 -8.12
N TYR A 10 -5.96 0.32 -8.56
CA TYR A 10 -7.08 0.84 -7.78
C TYR A 10 -8.00 -0.27 -7.28
N PRO A 11 -8.78 0.01 -6.21
CA PRO A 11 -8.62 1.11 -5.27
C PRO A 11 -7.63 0.74 -4.15
N ASN A 12 -6.79 1.68 -3.73
CA ASN A 12 -5.88 1.49 -2.58
C ASN A 12 -5.80 2.80 -1.75
N PRO A 13 -6.89 3.26 -1.10
CA PRO A 13 -6.85 4.49 -0.32
C PRO A 13 -5.88 4.34 0.86
N PRO A 14 -5.16 5.39 1.30
CA PRO A 14 -5.16 6.76 0.78
C PRO A 14 -4.22 6.96 -0.42
N PHE A 15 -3.52 5.92 -0.87
CA PHE A 15 -2.56 6.00 -1.97
C PHE A 15 -3.22 6.40 -3.28
N ASN A 16 -4.30 5.71 -3.65
CA ASN A 16 -5.02 6.00 -4.87
C ASN A 16 -6.50 5.60 -4.75
N ALA A 17 -7.38 6.41 -5.33
CA ALA A 17 -8.82 6.22 -5.27
C ALA A 17 -9.53 6.63 -6.58
N ILE A 18 -10.68 6.00 -6.80
CA ILE A 18 -11.66 6.33 -7.83
C ILE A 18 -12.99 6.72 -7.17
N PRO A 19 -13.79 7.64 -7.76
CA PRO A 19 -13.55 8.37 -9.01
C PRO A 19 -12.55 9.54 -8.85
N GLY A 20 -11.91 9.93 -9.96
CA GLY A 20 -11.16 11.19 -10.06
C GLY A 20 -9.63 11.11 -9.95
N GLN A 21 -9.03 9.90 -9.97
CA GLN A 21 -7.57 9.68 -9.85
C GLN A 21 -6.96 10.59 -8.77
N THR A 22 -7.40 10.42 -7.53
CA THR A 22 -6.90 11.19 -6.38
C THR A 22 -6.17 10.25 -5.42
N GLY A 23 -5.28 10.80 -4.61
CA GLY A 23 -4.55 10.05 -3.59
C GLY A 23 -3.12 10.53 -3.41
N LEU A 24 -2.47 10.01 -2.37
CA LEU A 24 -1.07 10.28 -2.07
C LEU A 24 -0.16 9.96 -3.26
N ASP A 25 -0.33 8.80 -3.89
CA ASP A 25 0.49 8.37 -5.02
C ASP A 25 0.29 9.25 -6.24
N ILE A 26 -0.96 9.63 -6.50
CA ILE A 26 -1.29 10.48 -7.65
C ILE A 26 -0.63 11.85 -7.50
N GLU A 27 -0.65 12.44 -6.30
CA GLU A 27 0.01 13.72 -6.04
C GLU A 27 1.55 13.61 -6.05
N VAL A 28 2.12 12.56 -5.47
CA VAL A 28 3.57 12.31 -5.50
C VAL A 28 4.05 12.21 -6.94
N MET A 29 3.39 11.38 -7.76
CA MET A 29 3.82 11.13 -9.12
C MET A 29 3.56 12.30 -10.06
N THR A 30 2.47 13.05 -9.83
CA THR A 30 2.22 14.31 -10.55
C THR A 30 3.34 15.32 -10.28
N ALA A 31 3.77 15.46 -9.03
CA ALA A 31 4.86 16.36 -8.66
C ALA A 31 6.21 15.92 -9.26
N LEU A 32 6.51 14.62 -9.21
CA LEU A 32 7.72 14.04 -9.80
C LEU A 32 7.77 14.22 -11.32
N ALA A 33 6.68 13.91 -12.02
CA ALA A 33 6.59 14.10 -13.47
C ALA A 33 6.82 15.58 -13.86
N ALA A 34 6.18 16.51 -13.15
CA ALA A 34 6.35 17.93 -13.38
C ALA A 34 7.80 18.40 -13.16
N ALA A 35 8.47 17.89 -12.12
CA ALA A 35 9.86 18.21 -11.81
C ALA A 35 10.84 17.77 -12.91
N ILE A 36 10.54 16.68 -13.63
CA ILE A 36 11.34 16.23 -14.77
C ILE A 36 10.87 16.79 -16.13
N GLY A 37 9.90 17.71 -16.13
CA GLY A 37 9.39 18.38 -17.34
C GLY A 37 8.33 17.59 -18.12
N GLU A 38 7.69 16.62 -17.48
CA GLU A 38 6.72 15.70 -18.08
C GLU A 38 5.33 15.80 -17.44
N ARG A 39 4.34 15.13 -18.03
CA ARG A 39 3.01 14.96 -17.43
C ARG A 39 2.81 13.50 -17.08
N ALA A 40 2.27 13.22 -15.89
CA ALA A 40 1.91 11.85 -15.52
C ALA A 40 0.65 11.40 -16.27
N GLU A 41 0.74 10.29 -17.00
CA GLU A 41 -0.38 9.54 -17.55
C GLU A 41 -0.58 8.28 -16.70
N PHE A 42 -1.68 8.20 -15.96
CA PHE A 42 -1.95 7.06 -15.08
C PHE A 42 -2.67 5.94 -15.84
N ILE A 43 -2.03 4.77 -15.87
CA ILE A 43 -2.53 3.55 -16.52
C ILE A 43 -2.93 2.55 -15.44
N THR A 44 -4.21 2.18 -15.42
CA THR A 44 -4.74 1.24 -14.44
C THR A 44 -4.30 -0.19 -14.75
N PHE A 45 -3.78 -0.87 -13.72
CA PHE A 45 -3.61 -2.31 -13.66
C PHE A 45 -4.89 -2.97 -13.11
N GLU A 46 -5.43 -3.94 -13.83
CA GLU A 46 -6.70 -4.63 -13.53
C GLU A 46 -6.51 -6.11 -13.17
N GLY A 47 -5.29 -6.54 -12.80
CA GLY A 47 -5.03 -7.93 -12.43
C GLY A 47 -5.57 -8.29 -11.05
N ALA A 48 -5.98 -9.56 -10.90
CA ALA A 48 -6.45 -10.11 -9.63
C ALA A 48 -5.32 -10.31 -8.59
N ASP A 49 -4.07 -10.33 -9.06
CA ASP A 49 -2.85 -10.41 -8.26
C ASP A 49 -2.01 -9.16 -8.52
N PHE A 50 -1.68 -8.42 -7.45
CA PHE A 50 -0.91 -7.19 -7.56
C PHE A 50 0.45 -7.40 -8.22
N ASP A 51 1.13 -8.52 -7.98
CA ASP A 51 2.49 -8.72 -8.47
C ASP A 51 2.56 -8.83 -10.01
N GLY A 52 1.43 -9.02 -10.69
CA GLY A 52 1.33 -8.90 -12.16
C GLY A 52 1.62 -7.49 -12.69
N ILE A 53 1.57 -6.46 -11.84
CA ILE A 53 1.94 -5.08 -12.20
C ILE A 53 3.42 -4.98 -12.61
N PHE A 54 4.29 -5.84 -12.10
CA PHE A 54 5.71 -5.82 -12.48
C PHE A 54 5.97 -6.55 -13.81
N ASP A 55 5.10 -7.47 -14.23
CA ASP A 55 5.21 -8.08 -15.57
C ASP A 55 4.87 -7.07 -16.65
N ARG A 56 3.82 -6.26 -16.42
CA ARG A 56 3.45 -5.17 -17.31
C ARG A 56 4.49 -4.04 -17.30
N LEU A 57 5.18 -3.80 -16.17
CA LEU A 57 6.33 -2.89 -16.11
C LEU A 57 7.44 -3.38 -17.03
N ASP A 58 7.81 -4.66 -16.94
CA ASP A 58 8.87 -5.29 -17.73
C ASP A 58 8.52 -5.30 -19.23
N ALA A 59 7.25 -5.56 -19.57
CA ALA A 59 6.72 -5.51 -20.93
C ALA A 59 6.71 -4.09 -21.53
N GLY A 60 6.92 -3.05 -20.73
CA GLY A 60 6.97 -1.65 -21.19
C GLY A 60 5.60 -1.00 -21.36
N ASP A 61 4.56 -1.55 -20.74
CA ASP A 61 3.20 -0.98 -20.77
C ASP A 61 3.14 0.38 -20.06
N TYR A 62 4.01 0.60 -19.07
CA TYR A 62 4.29 1.88 -18.43
C TYR A 62 5.76 1.97 -18.06
N ASP A 63 6.22 3.19 -17.76
CA ASP A 63 7.62 3.49 -17.51
C ASP A 63 7.98 3.32 -16.02
N CYS A 64 7.01 3.55 -15.14
CA CYS A 64 7.14 3.39 -13.70
C CYS A 64 5.81 2.95 -13.05
N VAL A 65 5.86 2.53 -11.79
CA VAL A 65 4.71 2.09 -10.98
C VAL A 65 4.70 2.84 -9.65
N ILE A 66 3.52 3.31 -9.25
CA ILE A 66 3.26 3.86 -7.92
C ILE A 66 1.85 3.44 -7.45
N ALA A 67 1.78 2.50 -6.51
CA ALA A 67 0.50 1.94 -6.05
C ALA A 67 0.55 1.49 -4.58
N GLY A 68 1.19 2.26 -3.70
CA GLY A 68 1.51 1.83 -2.34
C GLY A 68 2.52 0.68 -2.36
N THR A 69 3.44 0.70 -3.32
CA THR A 69 4.31 -0.43 -3.62
C THR A 69 5.42 -0.61 -2.58
N THR A 70 5.31 -1.65 -1.76
CA THR A 70 6.39 -2.05 -0.84
C THR A 70 7.60 -2.59 -1.60
N VAL A 71 8.80 -2.11 -1.24
CA VAL A 71 10.09 -2.66 -1.66
C VAL A 71 10.30 -4.01 -0.99
N THR A 72 10.45 -5.08 -1.79
CA THR A 72 10.78 -6.41 -1.30
C THR A 72 11.96 -6.98 -2.09
N PRO A 73 12.73 -7.94 -1.52
CA PRO A 73 13.80 -8.61 -2.26
C PRO A 73 13.31 -9.28 -3.55
N GLU A 74 12.04 -9.71 -3.57
CA GLU A 74 11.41 -10.27 -4.76
C GLU A 74 11.16 -9.24 -5.84
N ARG A 75 10.55 -8.11 -5.48
CA ARG A 75 10.24 -7.04 -6.43
C ARG A 75 11.50 -6.35 -6.94
N GLN A 76 12.56 -6.27 -6.13
CA GLN A 76 13.87 -5.75 -6.55
C GLN A 76 14.53 -6.59 -7.66
N ARG A 77 14.14 -7.87 -7.84
CA ARG A 77 14.58 -8.67 -9.00
C ARG A 77 13.90 -8.24 -10.30
N ARG A 78 12.72 -7.61 -10.21
CA ARG A 78 11.85 -7.27 -11.35
C ARG A 78 11.80 -5.76 -11.64
N ALA A 79 12.21 -4.92 -10.70
CA ALA A 79 12.20 -3.46 -10.82
C ALA A 79 13.43 -2.82 -10.17
N ARG A 80 13.65 -1.54 -10.47
CA ARG A 80 14.49 -0.65 -9.65
C ARG A 80 13.59 0.29 -8.87
N PHE A 81 13.99 0.63 -7.65
CA PHE A 81 13.20 1.49 -6.79
C PHE A 81 13.90 2.81 -6.55
N LEU A 82 13.10 3.87 -6.53
CA LEU A 82 13.51 5.14 -5.94
C LEU A 82 13.68 4.99 -4.42
N PRO A 83 14.30 5.97 -3.73
CA PRO A 83 14.17 6.10 -2.29
C PRO A 83 12.71 6.07 -1.84
N ALA A 84 12.44 5.51 -0.66
CA ALA A 84 11.09 5.44 -0.13
C ALA A 84 10.48 6.84 0.02
N TYR A 85 9.28 7.06 -0.51
CA TYR A 85 8.52 8.29 -0.24
C TYR A 85 7.68 8.19 1.03
N LEU A 86 7.48 6.96 1.53
CA LEU A 86 6.82 6.65 2.79
C LEU A 86 7.45 5.40 3.39
N ILE A 87 7.74 5.42 4.69
CA ILE A 87 7.99 4.22 5.48
C ILE A 87 6.68 3.93 6.22
N SER A 88 6.27 2.68 6.30
CA SER A 88 5.05 2.25 6.99
C SER A 88 5.21 0.82 7.51
N GLY A 89 4.11 0.11 7.76
CA GLY A 89 4.10 -1.28 8.20
C GLY A 89 2.71 -1.90 8.14
N GLN A 90 2.62 -3.21 8.25
CA GLN A 90 1.34 -3.90 8.36
C GLN A 90 0.65 -3.57 9.70
N ALA A 91 -0.68 -3.54 9.64
CA ALA A 91 -1.55 -3.34 10.78
C ALA A 91 -2.65 -4.40 10.81
N LEU A 92 -3.28 -4.58 11.97
CA LEU A 92 -4.35 -5.54 12.23
C LEU A 92 -5.63 -4.79 12.58
N ALA A 93 -6.73 -5.17 11.93
CA ALA A 93 -8.07 -4.71 12.28
C ALA A 93 -8.99 -5.88 12.55
N VAL A 94 -9.91 -5.69 13.49
CA VAL A 94 -10.97 -6.64 13.86
C VAL A 94 -12.28 -5.89 14.07
N ASP A 95 -13.39 -6.62 14.13
CA ASP A 95 -14.60 -6.10 14.75
C ASP A 95 -14.55 -6.38 16.26
N THR A 96 -14.20 -5.38 17.06
CA THR A 96 -14.07 -5.49 18.53
C THR A 96 -15.39 -5.71 19.23
N SER A 97 -16.54 -5.49 18.57
CA SER A 97 -17.84 -5.85 19.15
C SER A 97 -18.05 -7.37 19.14
N ARG A 98 -17.53 -8.04 18.11
CA ARG A 98 -17.57 -9.50 17.95
C ARG A 98 -16.38 -10.19 18.62
N LEU A 99 -15.21 -9.56 18.60
CA LEU A 99 -13.94 -10.10 19.10
C LEU A 99 -13.29 -9.13 20.12
N PRO A 100 -13.92 -8.87 21.27
CA PRO A 100 -13.42 -7.89 22.24
C PRO A 100 -12.10 -8.28 22.92
N HIS A 101 -11.69 -9.55 22.79
CA HIS A 101 -10.45 -10.10 23.37
C HIS A 101 -9.26 -10.02 22.41
N VAL A 102 -9.47 -9.63 21.15
CA VAL A 102 -8.40 -9.57 20.14
C VAL A 102 -7.80 -8.17 20.14
N HIS A 103 -6.58 -8.05 20.66
CA HIS A 103 -5.84 -6.79 20.71
C HIS A 103 -4.59 -6.82 19.83
N SER A 104 -4.12 -8.01 19.47
CA SER A 104 -2.91 -8.20 18.69
C SER A 104 -2.92 -9.50 17.88
N VAL A 105 -1.89 -9.70 17.06
CA VAL A 105 -1.66 -10.96 16.33
C VAL A 105 -1.47 -12.18 17.24
N ASP A 106 -1.13 -11.97 18.51
CA ASP A 106 -0.98 -13.06 19.48
C ASP A 106 -2.35 -13.61 19.96
N ASP A 107 -3.44 -12.88 19.71
CA ASP A 107 -4.81 -13.26 20.08
C ASP A 107 -5.56 -13.94 18.91
N LEU A 108 -4.88 -14.28 17.81
CA LEU A 108 -5.51 -14.79 16.57
C LEU A 108 -5.70 -16.31 16.53
N ALA A 109 -5.40 -17.02 17.63
CA ALA A 109 -5.46 -18.48 17.64
C ALA A 109 -6.88 -18.97 17.27
N GLY A 110 -6.98 -19.80 16.23
CA GLY A 110 -8.27 -20.28 15.72
C GLY A 110 -8.99 -19.34 14.74
N LEU A 111 -8.48 -18.11 14.53
CA LEU A 111 -9.13 -17.08 13.72
C LEU A 111 -8.66 -17.08 12.27
N THR A 112 -9.53 -16.58 11.38
CA THR A 112 -9.27 -16.44 9.94
C THR A 112 -8.82 -15.01 9.60
N VAL A 113 -7.63 -14.87 8.99
CA VAL A 113 -7.04 -13.58 8.63
C VAL A 113 -7.25 -13.27 7.15
N GLY A 114 -7.90 -12.15 6.85
CA GLY A 114 -8.14 -11.64 5.50
C GLY A 114 -6.99 -10.80 4.97
N VAL A 115 -6.57 -11.05 3.72
CA VAL A 115 -5.50 -10.33 3.01
C VAL A 115 -5.82 -10.19 1.52
N GLN A 116 -5.21 -9.22 0.84
CA GLN A 116 -5.29 -9.11 -0.61
C GLN A 116 -4.14 -9.86 -1.27
N ARG A 117 -4.42 -10.51 -2.40
CA ARG A 117 -3.46 -11.25 -3.19
C ARG A 117 -2.34 -10.37 -3.73
N GLY A 118 -1.10 -10.82 -3.56
CA GLY A 118 0.09 -10.12 -4.03
C GLY A 118 0.48 -8.92 -3.18
N ASN A 119 -0.18 -8.70 -2.03
CA ASN A 119 0.26 -7.73 -1.04
C ASN A 119 1.22 -8.38 -0.03
N THR A 120 2.09 -7.57 0.58
CA THR A 120 3.00 -8.03 1.63
C THR A 120 2.29 -8.53 2.88
N SER A 121 1.02 -8.15 3.10
CA SER A 121 0.19 -8.71 4.17
C SER A 121 -0.05 -10.22 4.03
N GLU A 122 -0.06 -10.76 2.80
CA GLU A 122 -0.24 -12.19 2.55
C GLU A 122 0.90 -12.99 3.17
N ALA A 123 2.16 -12.59 2.90
CA ALA A 123 3.33 -13.23 3.50
C ALA A 123 3.34 -13.12 5.04
N VAL A 124 2.89 -11.99 5.61
CA VAL A 124 2.76 -11.83 7.07
C VAL A 124 1.70 -12.78 7.63
N ALA A 125 0.53 -12.88 6.99
CA ALA A 125 -0.56 -13.75 7.42
C ALA A 125 -0.18 -15.24 7.30
N ASP A 126 0.49 -15.63 6.22
CA ASP A 126 0.99 -16.98 6.03
C ASP A 126 2.01 -17.36 7.10
N GLY A 127 2.90 -16.44 7.47
CA GLY A 127 3.82 -16.61 8.60
C GLY A 127 3.08 -16.85 9.92
N LEU A 128 2.04 -16.07 10.21
CA LEU A 128 1.21 -16.26 11.41
C LEU A 128 0.53 -17.64 11.44
N VAL A 129 0.07 -18.15 10.29
CA VAL A 129 -0.52 -19.50 10.19
C VAL A 129 0.54 -20.57 10.37
N ALA A 130 1.70 -20.43 9.73
CA ALA A 130 2.82 -21.37 9.85
C ALA A 130 3.31 -21.48 11.31
N ASP A 131 3.30 -20.38 12.05
CA ASP A 131 3.65 -20.31 13.46
C ASP A 131 2.53 -20.77 14.41
N GLY A 132 1.37 -21.16 13.88
CA GLY A 132 0.20 -21.59 14.66
C GLY A 132 -0.52 -20.46 15.41
N LYS A 133 -0.21 -19.20 15.10
CA LYS A 133 -0.85 -18.01 15.69
C LYS A 133 -2.21 -17.69 15.08
N ALA A 134 -2.47 -18.14 13.86
CA ALA A 134 -3.76 -18.02 13.18
C ALA A 134 -4.19 -19.35 12.57
N ALA A 135 -5.50 -19.56 12.35
CA ALA A 135 -6.00 -20.82 11.80
C ALA A 135 -5.78 -20.95 10.28
N ARG A 136 -6.03 -19.86 9.54
CA ARG A 136 -5.91 -19.82 8.08
C ARG A 136 -5.94 -18.40 7.54
N VAL A 137 -5.45 -18.27 6.32
CA VAL A 137 -5.57 -17.05 5.51
C VAL A 137 -6.76 -17.15 4.57
N ARG A 138 -7.50 -16.05 4.43
CA ARG A 138 -8.51 -15.83 3.39
C ARG A 138 -8.01 -14.76 2.44
N VAL A 139 -7.72 -15.16 1.21
CA VAL A 139 -7.15 -14.28 0.19
C VAL A 139 -8.26 -13.70 -0.68
N TYR A 140 -8.29 -12.39 -0.81
CA TYR A 140 -9.16 -11.65 -1.75
C TYR A 140 -8.34 -11.20 -2.95
N GLU A 141 -8.95 -11.09 -4.13
CA GLU A 141 -8.30 -10.48 -5.28
C GLU A 141 -7.90 -9.03 -4.97
N TYR A 142 -6.84 -8.53 -5.61
CA TYR A 142 -6.33 -7.19 -5.33
C TYR A 142 -7.41 -6.12 -5.49
N GLY A 143 -8.19 -6.14 -6.58
CA GLY A 143 -9.29 -5.19 -6.80
C GLY A 143 -10.47 -5.31 -5.83
N ALA A 144 -10.51 -6.35 -4.99
CA ALA A 144 -11.61 -6.67 -4.09
C ALA A 144 -11.39 -6.20 -2.64
N VAL A 145 -10.59 -5.14 -2.41
CA VAL A 145 -10.32 -4.62 -1.05
C VAL A 145 -11.59 -4.20 -0.29
N SER A 146 -12.59 -3.68 -1.00
CA SER A 146 -13.88 -3.31 -0.42
C SER A 146 -14.67 -4.53 0.04
N THR A 147 -14.55 -5.64 -0.70
CA THR A 147 -15.10 -6.94 -0.28
C THR A 147 -14.37 -7.45 0.95
N ALA A 148 -13.05 -7.33 1.03
CA ALA A 148 -12.28 -7.79 2.19
C ALA A 148 -12.73 -7.11 3.50
N ILE A 149 -12.85 -5.76 3.51
CA ILE A 149 -13.32 -5.04 4.70
C ILE A 149 -14.80 -5.30 5.01
N ALA A 150 -15.65 -5.50 3.99
CA ALA A 150 -17.04 -5.87 4.18
C ALA A 150 -17.18 -7.28 4.78
N ASP A 151 -16.31 -8.22 4.40
CA ASP A 151 -16.28 -9.55 4.95
C ASP A 151 -15.79 -9.57 6.40
N LEU A 152 -14.89 -8.65 6.79
CA LEU A 152 -14.54 -8.43 8.20
C LEU A 152 -15.75 -7.98 9.02
N VAL A 153 -16.50 -7.00 8.50
CA VAL A 153 -17.75 -6.51 9.12
C VAL A 153 -18.79 -7.63 9.24
N ALA A 154 -18.95 -8.45 8.19
CA ALA A 154 -19.93 -9.53 8.15
C ALA A 154 -19.50 -10.80 8.92
N GLY A 155 -18.21 -10.93 9.26
CA GLY A 155 -17.65 -12.11 9.92
C GLY A 155 -17.25 -13.25 8.99
N GLY A 156 -17.09 -13.01 7.69
CA GLY A 156 -16.46 -13.97 6.77
C GLY A 156 -14.94 -14.06 6.93
N CYS A 157 -14.31 -13.04 7.52
CA CYS A 157 -13.01 -13.15 8.19
C CYS A 157 -13.07 -12.51 9.59
N ASP A 158 -12.14 -12.91 10.46
CA ASP A 158 -12.10 -12.48 11.86
C ASP A 158 -11.20 -11.27 12.05
N ALA A 159 -10.12 -11.21 11.27
CA ALA A 159 -9.20 -10.10 11.24
C ALA A 159 -8.79 -9.77 9.81
N MET A 160 -8.34 -8.55 9.57
CA MET A 160 -7.78 -8.12 8.28
C MET A 160 -6.39 -7.52 8.50
N LEU A 161 -5.43 -7.92 7.65
CA LEU A 161 -4.10 -7.34 7.58
C LEU A 161 -3.93 -6.53 6.29
N ALA A 162 -3.45 -5.31 6.43
CA ALA A 162 -3.01 -4.45 5.34
C ALA A 162 -2.02 -3.39 5.85
N LEU A 163 -1.37 -2.68 4.93
CA LEU A 163 -0.56 -1.51 5.27
C LEU A 163 -1.37 -0.54 6.13
N ALA A 164 -0.76 0.01 7.17
CA ALA A 164 -1.45 0.78 8.20
C ALA A 164 -2.25 1.99 7.67
N PRO A 165 -1.79 2.75 6.64
CA PRO A 165 -2.58 3.81 6.00
C PRO A 165 -3.83 3.26 5.31
N VAL A 166 -3.70 2.13 4.62
CA VAL A 166 -4.80 1.49 3.90
C VAL A 166 -5.86 1.00 4.86
N LEU A 167 -5.42 0.26 5.88
CA LEU A 167 -6.32 -0.28 6.86
C LEU A 167 -7.04 0.82 7.66
N ALA A 168 -6.35 1.93 7.95
CA ALA A 168 -6.97 3.07 8.62
C ALA A 168 -8.12 3.67 7.80
N GLU A 169 -7.93 3.86 6.49
CA GLU A 169 -8.98 4.40 5.61
C GLU A 169 -10.15 3.43 5.43
N LEU A 170 -9.88 2.15 5.26
CA LEU A 170 -10.91 1.11 5.16
C LEU A 170 -11.75 1.03 6.45
N VAL A 171 -11.08 1.01 7.62
CA VAL A 171 -11.74 1.02 8.92
C VAL A 171 -12.54 2.30 9.12
N ARG A 172 -12.00 3.48 8.79
CA ARG A 172 -12.73 4.76 8.87
C ARG A 172 -14.01 4.75 8.04
N ALA A 173 -14.00 4.14 6.85
CA ALA A 173 -15.18 3.97 6.02
C ALA A 173 -16.17 2.99 6.64
N ALA A 174 -15.71 1.81 7.08
CA ALA A 174 -16.52 0.77 7.69
C ALA A 174 -17.15 1.18 9.03
N HIS A 175 -16.46 2.00 9.83
CA HIS A 175 -16.90 2.47 11.14
C HIS A 175 -18.21 3.29 11.08
N ARG A 176 -18.58 3.80 9.90
CA ARG A 176 -19.87 4.47 9.67
C ARG A 176 -21.06 3.52 9.77
N VAL A 177 -20.84 2.23 9.51
CA VAL A 177 -21.88 1.19 9.50
C VAL A 177 -21.66 0.12 10.58
N SER A 178 -20.42 -0.19 10.93
CA SER A 178 -20.06 -1.04 12.08
C SER A 178 -19.05 -0.32 12.98
N PRO A 179 -19.50 0.39 14.02
CA PRO A 179 -18.61 1.11 14.95
C PRO A 179 -17.65 0.20 15.74
N GLY A 180 -17.87 -1.12 15.72
CA GLY A 180 -16.96 -2.08 16.34
C GLY A 180 -15.70 -2.36 15.53
N VAL A 181 -15.67 -2.01 14.24
CA VAL A 181 -14.48 -2.24 13.42
C VAL A 181 -13.39 -1.23 13.78
N ALA A 182 -12.24 -1.74 14.22
CA ALA A 182 -11.12 -0.93 14.68
C ALA A 182 -9.77 -1.55 14.30
N VAL A 183 -8.77 -0.68 14.07
CA VAL A 183 -7.36 -1.10 14.03
C VAL A 183 -6.88 -1.32 15.46
N VAL A 184 -6.48 -2.54 15.79
CA VAL A 184 -6.07 -2.94 17.15
C VAL A 184 -4.56 -3.04 17.32
N GLN A 185 -3.82 -3.24 16.23
CA GLN A 185 -2.35 -3.26 16.25
C GLN A 185 -1.75 -2.61 15.00
N ARG A 186 -0.60 -1.96 15.16
CA ARG A 186 0.21 -1.36 14.07
C ARG A 186 1.67 -1.77 14.24
N GLY A 187 2.48 -1.60 13.20
CA GLY A 187 3.92 -1.85 13.26
C GLY A 187 4.27 -3.33 13.32
N LEU A 188 3.49 -4.18 12.64
CA LEU A 188 3.79 -5.61 12.49
C LEU A 188 4.99 -5.86 11.58
N SER A 189 5.32 -4.87 10.74
CA SER A 189 6.49 -4.82 9.87
C SER A 189 6.99 -3.38 9.76
N VAL A 190 8.18 -3.22 9.17
CA VAL A 190 8.68 -1.94 8.66
C VAL A 190 8.86 -2.10 7.16
N GLU A 191 8.16 -1.28 6.40
CA GLU A 191 8.05 -1.39 4.95
C GLU A 191 8.36 -0.06 4.27
N GLU A 192 9.31 -0.10 3.35
CA GLU A 192 9.63 1.02 2.47
C GLU A 192 8.66 1.02 1.29
N ILE A 193 7.92 2.12 1.12
CA ILE A 193 7.00 2.32 0.01
C ILE A 193 7.65 3.27 -0.99
N ALA A 194 7.83 2.81 -2.23
CA ALA A 194 8.64 3.49 -3.22
C ALA A 194 8.07 3.36 -4.64
N VAL A 195 8.47 4.30 -5.51
CA VAL A 195 8.20 4.22 -6.94
C VAL A 195 9.10 3.15 -7.55
N ALA A 196 8.52 2.22 -8.30
CA ALA A 196 9.24 1.23 -9.08
C ALA A 196 9.42 1.72 -10.52
N VAL A 197 10.60 1.52 -11.10
CA VAL A 197 10.97 1.89 -12.47
C VAL A 197 11.44 0.64 -13.20
N ASN A 198 11.16 0.58 -14.50
CA ASN A 198 11.63 -0.52 -15.34
C ASN A 198 13.17 -0.66 -15.20
N PRO A 199 13.71 -1.87 -14.94
CA PRO A 199 15.15 -2.07 -14.78
C PRO A 199 16.01 -1.62 -15.96
N GLY A 200 15.46 -1.63 -17.17
CA GLY A 200 16.15 -1.19 -18.39
C GLY A 200 16.31 0.34 -18.49
N ASP A 201 15.50 1.13 -17.79
CA ASP A 201 15.49 2.59 -17.90
C ASP A 201 16.24 3.28 -16.75
N GLN A 202 17.57 3.14 -16.78
CA GLN A 202 18.46 3.78 -15.81
C GLN A 202 18.43 5.32 -15.91
N ALA A 203 18.10 5.88 -17.07
CA ALA A 203 18.02 7.32 -17.27
C ALA A 203 16.80 7.91 -16.57
N LEU A 204 15.63 7.28 -16.71
CA LEU A 204 14.42 7.67 -15.98
C LEU A 204 14.62 7.52 -14.47
N LEU A 205 15.19 6.40 -14.02
CA LEU A 205 15.49 6.17 -12.61
C LEU A 205 16.32 7.34 -12.02
N ALA A 206 17.41 7.71 -12.68
CA ALA A 206 18.29 8.79 -12.20
C ALA A 206 17.57 10.15 -12.18
N ARG A 207 16.80 10.48 -13.22
CA ARG A 207 16.01 11.73 -13.27
C ARG A 207 14.99 11.80 -12.14
N LEU A 208 14.25 10.72 -11.91
CA LEU A 208 13.24 10.66 -10.85
C LEU A 208 13.87 10.69 -9.45
N GLN A 209 15.04 10.07 -9.25
CA GLN A 209 15.77 10.15 -7.98
C GLN A 209 16.20 11.58 -7.63
N VAL A 210 16.75 12.32 -8.61
CA VAL A 210 17.11 13.73 -8.43
C VAL A 210 15.86 14.56 -8.12
N ALA A 211 14.80 14.41 -8.92
CA ALA A 211 13.54 15.11 -8.71
C ALA A 211 12.94 14.82 -7.32
N GLN A 212 12.96 13.57 -6.86
CA GLN A 212 12.45 13.22 -5.53
C GLN A 212 13.26 13.89 -4.43
N ALA A 213 14.58 13.93 -4.53
CA ALA A 213 15.44 14.60 -3.56
C ALA A 213 15.11 16.10 -3.48
N GLU A 214 14.96 16.77 -4.63
CA GLU A 214 14.56 18.18 -4.68
C GLU A 214 13.19 18.44 -4.04
N LEU A 215 12.21 17.55 -4.28
CA LEU A 215 10.86 17.66 -3.71
C LEU A 215 10.81 17.34 -2.21
N GLU A 216 11.71 16.50 -1.70
CA GLU A 216 11.93 16.34 -0.26
C GLU A 216 12.56 17.61 0.33
N ASP A 217 13.64 18.12 -0.26
CA ASP A 217 14.38 19.28 0.27
C ASP A 217 13.53 20.55 0.32
N ASN A 218 12.66 20.76 -0.68
CA ASN A 218 11.80 21.94 -0.75
C ASN A 218 10.46 21.80 0.01
N GLY A 219 10.25 20.69 0.73
CA GLY A 219 9.08 20.50 1.58
C GLY A 219 7.83 20.00 0.85
N THR A 220 7.89 19.72 -0.46
CA THR A 220 6.70 19.33 -1.25
C THR A 220 6.17 17.98 -0.83
N LEU A 221 7.02 16.97 -0.72
CA LEU A 221 6.57 15.62 -0.33
C LEU A 221 6.05 15.58 1.11
N GLN A 222 6.61 16.38 2.01
CA GLN A 222 6.13 16.55 3.38
C GLN A 222 4.72 17.15 3.41
N ARG A 223 4.42 18.13 2.54
CA ARG A 223 3.06 18.70 2.42
C ARG A 223 2.07 17.68 1.89
N ILE A 224 2.46 16.91 0.86
CA ILE A 224 1.60 15.85 0.30
C ILE A 224 1.34 14.76 1.35
N ARG A 225 2.38 14.24 2.03
CA ARG A 225 2.22 13.26 3.11
C ARG A 225 1.31 13.77 4.22
N ARG A 226 1.50 15.02 4.67
CA ARG A 226 0.65 15.64 5.70
C ARG A 226 -0.81 15.72 5.29
N LYS A 227 -1.09 16.05 4.02
CA LYS A 227 -2.45 16.13 3.49
C LYS A 227 -3.19 14.79 3.58
N TRP A 228 -2.50 13.69 3.25
CA TRP A 228 -3.13 12.37 3.12
C TRP A 228 -3.03 11.51 4.39
N LEU A 229 -2.00 11.69 5.21
CA LEU A 229 -1.72 10.87 6.39
C LEU A 229 -1.92 11.65 7.72
N GLY A 230 -2.21 12.95 7.64
CA GLY A 230 -2.37 13.83 8.80
C GLY A 230 -1.03 14.25 9.43
N ASN A 231 -0.24 13.30 9.93
CA ASN A 231 1.11 13.58 10.44
C ASN A 231 2.17 12.98 9.50
N PRO A 232 3.00 13.81 8.84
CA PRO A 232 3.97 13.34 7.85
C PRO A 232 5.08 12.45 8.44
N TYR A 233 5.17 12.34 9.76
CA TYR A 233 6.21 11.57 10.47
C TYR A 233 5.69 10.34 11.22
N VAL A 234 4.38 10.13 11.36
CA VAL A 234 3.84 9.02 12.17
C VAL A 234 4.28 7.67 11.61
N ASP A 235 4.21 7.50 10.30
CA ASP A 235 4.65 6.26 9.65
C ASP A 235 6.18 6.24 9.38
N GLN A 236 6.85 7.40 9.32
CA GLN A 236 8.32 7.48 9.22
C GLN A 236 9.06 7.21 10.54
N SER A 237 8.37 7.31 11.68
CA SER A 237 8.97 7.11 13.01
C SER A 237 9.39 5.67 13.29
N VAL A 238 8.83 4.70 12.56
CA VAL A 238 9.18 3.26 12.70
C VAL A 238 10.57 2.95 12.10
N GLY A 239 11.09 3.82 11.23
CA GLY A 239 12.44 3.72 10.67
C GLY A 239 13.52 4.50 11.42
N MET A 240 13.19 5.11 12.57
CA MET A 240 14.12 5.93 13.38
C MET A 240 14.54 5.28 14.72
N LEU A 241 14.40 3.96 14.85
CA LEU A 241 14.93 3.19 16.00
C LEU A 241 16.11 2.32 15.58
#